data_AF-A0A7S4HYT9-F1
#
_entry.id   AF-A0A7S4HYT9-F1
#
_cell.length_a   1.000
_cell.length_b   1.000
_cell.length_c   1.000
_cell.angle_alpha   90.00
_cell.angle_beta   90.00
_cell.angle_gamma   90.00
#
_symmetry.space_group_name_H-M   'P 1'
#
loop_
_entity.id
_entity.type
_entity.pdbx_description
1 polymer ?
#
loop_
_entity_poly.entity_id
_entity_poly.type
_entity_poly.pdbx_seq_one_letter_code
_entity_poly.pdbx_strand_id
1 'polypeptide(L)'
;LAPGAIPKVEEPVGPTDDVSEFVASFSDLEVESPEGREAREREWLGVDANGNGLASLAEVDRWIQHMLISKSKKEKGDRLWRLFRPCYIRAFNKARDVAPDEAISGAMTATTDDYIS
;
A
#
# COMPACT_ATOMS: atom_id res chain seq x y z
N LEU A 1 45.24 -23.52 -16.84
CA LEU A 1 43.80 -23.42 -16.53
C LEU A 1 43.33 -22.03 -16.89
N ALA A 2 42.39 -21.88 -17.83
CA ALA A 2 41.73 -20.60 -18.08
C ALA A 2 40.67 -20.35 -16.99
N PRO A 3 40.47 -19.10 -16.54
CA PRO A 3 39.44 -18.79 -15.55
C PRO A 3 38.04 -19.01 -16.15
N GLY A 4 37.25 -19.83 -15.48
CA GLY A 4 35.88 -20.16 -15.90
C GLY A 4 35.00 -18.92 -15.90
N ALA A 5 34.33 -18.69 -17.03
CA ALA A 5 33.31 -17.65 -17.15
C ALA A 5 32.20 -17.90 -16.12
N ILE A 6 31.90 -16.90 -15.30
CA ILE A 6 30.74 -16.89 -14.43
C ILE A 6 29.50 -16.87 -15.34
N PRO A 7 28.56 -17.83 -15.23
CA PRO A 7 27.36 -17.80 -16.04
C PRO A 7 26.54 -16.56 -15.70
N LYS A 8 26.15 -15.79 -16.73
CA LYS A 8 25.14 -14.74 -16.59
C LYS A 8 23.82 -15.41 -16.22
N VAL A 9 23.37 -15.20 -14.99
CA VAL A 9 21.99 -15.51 -14.62
C VAL A 9 21.13 -14.50 -15.37
N GLU A 10 20.30 -14.96 -16.31
CA GLU A 10 19.25 -14.11 -16.87
C GLU A 10 18.28 -13.78 -15.74
N GLU A 11 18.25 -12.51 -15.33
CA GLU A 11 17.23 -12.04 -14.39
C GLU A 11 15.85 -12.19 -15.04
N PRO A 12 14.84 -12.63 -14.28
CA PRO A 12 13.49 -12.79 -14.81
C PRO A 12 12.98 -11.46 -15.36
N VAL A 13 12.63 -11.45 -16.65
CA VAL A 13 12.04 -10.30 -17.34
C VAL A 13 10.53 -10.27 -17.04
N GLY A 14 10.16 -9.76 -15.87
CA GLY A 14 8.77 -9.63 -15.43
C GLY A 14 8.65 -9.33 -13.93
N PRO A 15 7.46 -8.90 -13.45
CA PRO A 15 7.22 -8.81 -12.01
C PRO A 15 7.49 -10.18 -11.38
N THR A 16 8.25 -10.20 -10.29
CA THR A 16 8.42 -11.43 -9.51
C THR A 16 7.06 -11.93 -9.02
N ASP A 17 6.97 -13.21 -8.65
CA ASP A 17 5.75 -13.78 -8.04
C ASP A 17 5.24 -12.91 -6.88
N ASP A 18 6.16 -12.34 -6.10
CA ASP A 18 5.85 -11.43 -4.99
C ASP A 18 5.14 -10.14 -5.46
N VAL A 19 5.61 -9.51 -6.55
CA VAL A 19 4.98 -8.30 -7.09
C VAL A 19 3.60 -8.64 -7.63
N SER A 20 3.48 -9.76 -8.35
CA SER A 20 2.21 -10.19 -8.95
C SER A 20 1.16 -10.46 -7.87
N GLU A 21 1.53 -11.11 -6.78
CA GLU A 21 0.62 -11.40 -5.66
C GLU A 21 0.28 -10.17 -4.83
N PHE A 22 1.24 -9.26 -4.63
CA PHE A 22 0.99 -7.98 -4.00
C PHE A 22 -0.06 -7.20 -4.80
N VAL A 23 0.12 -7.03 -6.12
CA VAL A 23 -0.83 -6.31 -6.98
C VAL A 23 -2.19 -7.01 -7.03
N ALA A 24 -2.21 -8.34 -7.19
CA ALA A 24 -3.45 -9.12 -7.21
C ALA A 24 -4.28 -8.94 -5.92
N SER A 25 -3.63 -8.67 -4.78
CA SER A 25 -4.31 -8.43 -3.52
C SER A 25 -5.18 -7.16 -3.52
N PHE A 26 -4.93 -6.22 -4.43
CA PHE A 26 -5.67 -4.95 -4.54
C PHE A 26 -6.44 -4.79 -5.85
N SER A 27 -6.31 -5.72 -6.80
CA SER A 27 -6.91 -5.65 -8.14
C SER A 27 -8.41 -5.31 -8.17
N ASP A 28 -9.19 -5.79 -7.18
CA ASP A 28 -10.62 -5.49 -7.06
C ASP A 28 -10.92 -3.98 -6.89
N LEU A 29 -9.95 -3.22 -6.36
CA LEU A 29 -10.07 -1.78 -6.11
C LEU A 29 -9.75 -0.93 -7.34
N GLU A 30 -9.09 -1.52 -8.34
CA GLU A 30 -8.67 -0.85 -9.58
C GLU A 30 -9.79 -0.77 -10.62
N VAL A 31 -10.91 -1.48 -10.40
CA VAL A 31 -12.00 -1.54 -11.38
C VAL A 31 -12.72 -0.18 -11.46
N GLU A 32 -12.75 0.39 -12.66
CA GLU A 32 -13.54 1.59 -12.99
C GLU A 32 -14.99 1.23 -13.28
N SER A 33 -15.69 0.73 -12.27
CA SER A 33 -17.13 0.40 -12.34
C SER A 33 -17.86 0.81 -11.05
N PRO A 34 -19.20 0.79 -11.02
CA PRO A 34 -19.97 0.95 -9.78
C PRO A 34 -19.54 -0.04 -8.69
N GLU A 35 -19.29 -1.30 -9.05
CA GLU A 35 -18.85 -2.34 -8.11
C GLU A 35 -17.45 -2.06 -7.56
N GLY A 36 -16.53 -1.58 -8.42
CA GLY A 36 -15.20 -1.15 -7.98
C GLY A 36 -15.26 0.07 -7.06
N ARG A 37 -16.20 0.99 -7.30
CA ARG A 37 -16.47 2.11 -6.39
C ARG A 37 -16.99 1.62 -5.03
N GLU A 38 -17.98 0.74 -5.02
CA GLU A 38 -18.50 0.15 -3.77
C GLU A 38 -17.42 -0.62 -3.00
N ALA A 39 -16.51 -1.31 -3.72
CA ALA A 39 -15.37 -1.97 -3.10
C ALA A 39 -14.43 -0.96 -2.43
N ARG A 40 -14.09 0.14 -3.10
CA ARG A 40 -13.26 1.22 -2.51
C ARG A 40 -13.95 1.88 -1.32
N GLU A 41 -15.25 2.16 -1.40
CA GLU A 41 -16.02 2.73 -0.28
C GLU A 41 -16.04 1.78 0.92
N ARG A 42 -16.20 0.47 0.70
CA ARG A 42 -16.13 -0.54 1.77
C ARG A 42 -14.74 -0.62 2.40
N GLU A 43 -13.69 -0.66 1.60
CA GLU A 43 -12.32 -0.73 2.12
C GLU A 43 -11.91 0.58 2.82
N TRP A 44 -12.41 1.73 2.36
CA TRP A 44 -12.20 3.02 3.01
C TRP A 44 -12.66 3.01 4.47
N LEU A 45 -13.80 2.38 4.78
CA LEU A 45 -14.26 2.22 6.17
C LEU A 45 -13.29 1.40 7.04
N GLY A 46 -12.50 0.51 6.42
CA GLY A 46 -11.46 -0.25 7.10
C GLY A 46 -10.17 0.56 7.34
N VAL A 47 -9.94 1.58 6.52
CA VAL A 47 -8.81 2.51 6.65
C VAL A 47 -9.17 3.65 7.61
N ASP A 48 -10.28 4.35 7.38
CA ASP A 48 -10.85 5.41 8.22
C ASP A 48 -11.81 4.83 9.26
N ALA A 49 -11.26 4.09 10.22
CA ALA A 49 -12.06 3.47 11.28
C ALA A 49 -12.72 4.50 12.22
N ASN A 50 -12.20 5.73 12.26
CA ASN A 50 -12.71 6.81 13.09
C ASN A 50 -13.82 7.63 12.41
N GLY A 51 -14.01 7.45 11.10
CA GLY A 51 -15.04 8.12 10.30
C GLY A 51 -14.84 9.63 10.17
N ASN A 52 -13.60 10.11 10.26
CA ASN A 52 -13.29 11.54 10.17
C ASN A 52 -12.92 11.99 8.74
N GLY A 53 -12.97 11.07 7.77
CA GLY A 53 -12.58 11.33 6.39
C GLY A 53 -11.07 11.42 6.17
N LEU A 54 -10.27 10.99 7.14
CA LEU A 54 -8.81 11.06 7.09
C LEU A 54 -8.18 9.71 7.40
N ALA A 55 -7.10 9.39 6.70
CA ALA A 55 -6.32 8.20 6.95
C ALA A 55 -4.85 8.55 7.20
N SER A 56 -4.36 8.24 8.40
CA SER A 56 -2.94 8.39 8.74
C SER A 56 -2.10 7.29 8.08
N LEU A 57 -0.79 7.52 7.98
CA LEU A 57 0.12 6.48 7.47
C LEU A 57 0.04 5.18 8.29
N ALA A 58 -0.18 5.27 9.60
CA ALA A 58 -0.31 4.10 10.47
C ALA A 58 -1.57 3.29 10.18
N GLU A 59 -2.69 3.97 9.87
CA GLU A 59 -3.95 3.32 9.49
C GLU A 59 -3.83 2.63 8.14
N VAL A 60 -3.25 3.31 7.14
CA VAL A 60 -3.01 2.73 5.81
C VAL A 60 -2.05 1.53 5.90
N ASP A 61 -0.94 1.65 6.62
CA ASP A 61 0.05 0.57 6.78
C ASP A 61 -0.56 -0.67 7.45
N ARG A 62 -1.39 -0.46 8.48
CA ARG A 62 -2.09 -1.55 9.16
C ARG A 62 -3.12 -2.20 8.24
N TRP A 63 -3.92 -1.43 7.51
CA TRP A 63 -4.92 -1.96 6.58
C TRP A 63 -4.28 -2.80 5.46
N ILE A 64 -3.18 -2.33 4.85
CA ILE A 64 -2.43 -3.09 3.84
C ILE A 64 -1.95 -4.43 4.39
N GLN A 65 -1.43 -4.46 5.63
CA GLN A 65 -0.99 -5.69 6.27
C GLN A 65 -2.16 -6.68 6.44
N HIS A 66 -3.32 -6.22 6.92
CA HIS A 66 -4.52 -7.06 7.07
C HIS A 66 -5.00 -7.62 5.73
N MET A 67 -5.04 -6.79 4.69
CA MET A 67 -5.41 -7.20 3.33
C MET A 67 -4.50 -8.33 2.82
N LEU A 68 -3.19 -8.15 2.91
CA LEU A 68 -2.22 -9.15 2.46
C LEU A 68 -2.30 -10.46 3.26
N ILE A 69 -2.47 -10.37 4.59
CA ILE A 69 -2.65 -11.55 5.45
C ILE A 69 -3.93 -12.31 5.10
N SER A 70 -5.02 -11.59 4.83
CA SER A 70 -6.31 -12.18 4.49
C SER A 70 -6.27 -12.93 3.14
N LYS A 71 -5.52 -12.40 2.15
CA LYS A 71 -5.45 -12.97 0.81
C LYS A 71 -4.34 -14.01 0.62
N SER A 72 -3.24 -13.94 1.37
CA SER A 72 -2.02 -14.75 1.10
C SER A 72 -1.63 -15.75 2.20
N LYS A 73 -2.46 -15.92 3.25
CA LYS A 73 -2.10 -16.57 4.54
C LYS A 73 -1.09 -15.76 5.35
N LYS A 74 -1.14 -15.91 6.69
CA LYS A 74 -0.45 -15.04 7.65
C LYS A 74 1.04 -14.80 7.36
N GLU A 75 1.84 -15.85 7.25
CA GLU A 75 3.30 -15.74 7.11
C GLU A 75 3.71 -15.08 5.78
N LYS A 76 3.04 -15.46 4.69
CA LYS A 76 3.32 -14.92 3.36
C LYS A 76 2.84 -13.49 3.23
N GLY A 77 1.64 -13.18 3.70
CA GLY A 77 1.11 -11.82 3.73
C GLY A 77 1.98 -10.87 4.55
N ASP A 78 2.48 -11.31 5.70
CA ASP A 78 3.39 -10.54 6.55
C ASP A 78 4.77 -10.34 5.88
N ARG A 79 5.27 -11.33 5.13
CA ARG A 79 6.48 -11.18 4.28
C ARG A 79 6.26 -10.17 3.15
N LEU A 80 5.15 -10.27 2.42
CA LEU A 80 4.81 -9.35 1.33
C LEU A 80 4.66 -7.92 1.84
N TRP A 81 4.00 -7.74 2.99
CA TRP A 81 3.86 -6.45 3.66
C TRP A 81 5.24 -5.82 3.91
N ARG A 82 6.16 -6.54 4.58
CA ARG A 82 7.53 -6.02 4.83
C ARG A 82 8.28 -5.69 3.54
N LEU A 83 8.13 -6.51 2.50
CA LEU A 83 8.83 -6.35 1.24
C LEU A 83 8.41 -5.06 0.50
N PHE A 84 7.11 -4.76 0.46
CA PHE A 84 6.56 -3.63 -0.28
C PHE A 84 6.28 -2.37 0.55
N ARG A 85 6.45 -2.44 1.88
CA ARG A 85 6.28 -1.31 2.80
C ARG A 85 6.99 -0.02 2.36
N PRO A 86 8.25 -0.05 1.91
CA PRO A 86 8.92 1.16 1.43
C PRO A 86 8.24 1.81 0.22
N CYS A 87 7.57 1.02 -0.65
CA CYS A 87 6.96 1.50 -1.88
C CYS A 87 5.74 2.37 -1.59
N TYR A 88 4.79 1.87 -0.81
CA TYR A 88 3.56 2.61 -0.54
C TYR A 88 3.74 3.73 0.50
N ILE A 89 4.73 3.64 1.42
CA ILE A 89 5.09 4.79 2.27
C ILE A 89 5.59 5.96 1.40
N ARG A 90 6.41 5.67 0.39
CA ARG A 90 6.86 6.68 -0.57
C ARG A 90 5.69 7.28 -1.35
N ALA A 91 4.74 6.44 -1.77
CA ALA A 91 3.54 6.91 -2.47
C ALA A 91 2.67 7.79 -1.56
N PHE A 92 2.44 7.40 -0.30
CA PHE A 92 1.69 8.17 0.69
C PHE A 92 2.33 9.55 0.90
N ASN A 93 3.63 9.59 1.19
CA ASN A 93 4.36 10.85 1.37
C ASN A 93 4.37 11.72 0.11
N LYS A 94 4.22 11.11 -1.08
CA LYS A 94 4.13 11.86 -2.34
C LYS A 94 2.74 12.39 -2.61
N ALA A 95 1.69 11.64 -2.28
CA ALA A 95 0.31 12.06 -2.41
C ALA A 95 0.02 13.30 -1.55
N ARG A 96 0.66 13.35 -0.39
CA ARG A 96 0.66 14.50 0.51
C ARG A 96 1.13 15.82 -0.11
N ASP A 97 2.10 15.79 -1.03
CA ASP A 97 2.58 17.01 -1.72
C ASP A 97 1.51 17.66 -2.65
N VAL A 98 0.36 17.02 -2.85
CA VAL A 98 -0.66 17.46 -3.81
C VAL A 98 -1.62 18.50 -3.22
N ALA A 99 -1.80 18.53 -1.89
CA ALA A 99 -2.70 19.43 -1.19
C ALA A 99 -1.95 20.38 -0.25
N PRO A 100 -2.50 21.57 0.06
CA PRO A 100 -1.92 22.47 1.05
C PRO A 100 -1.88 21.81 2.43
N ASP A 101 -0.78 22.05 3.14
CA ASP A 101 -0.63 21.69 4.55
C ASP A 101 -1.37 22.71 5.44
N GLU A 102 -2.41 22.25 6.14
CA GLU A 102 -3.28 23.03 7.00
C GLU A 102 -3.36 22.41 8.39
N ALA A 103 -3.37 23.24 9.43
CA ALA A 103 -3.54 22.76 10.80
C ALA A 103 -4.93 22.13 11.00
N ILE A 104 -4.99 20.94 11.60
CA ILE A 104 -6.27 20.32 11.93
C ILE A 104 -6.83 20.96 13.19
N SER A 105 -8.06 21.47 13.09
CA SER A 105 -8.75 22.10 14.21
C SER A 105 -8.84 21.15 15.41
N GLY A 106 -8.22 21.53 16.52
CA GLY A 106 -8.21 20.75 17.77
C GLY A 106 -7.02 19.79 17.94
N ALA A 107 -6.14 19.67 16.94
CA ALA A 107 -4.89 18.92 17.07
C ALA A 107 -3.76 19.81 17.62
N MET A 108 -2.91 19.27 18.49
CA MET A 108 -1.76 20.00 19.05
C MET A 108 -0.64 20.22 18.04
N THR A 109 -0.37 19.22 17.19
CA THR A 109 0.74 19.24 16.23
C THR A 109 0.37 18.64 14.88
N ALA A 110 -0.82 18.05 14.74
CA ALA A 110 -1.19 17.35 13.53
C ALA A 110 -1.74 18.32 12.48
N THR A 111 -1.36 18.09 11.23
CA THR A 111 -1.81 18.87 10.08
C THR A 111 -2.40 17.96 9.01
N THR A 112 -3.03 18.52 7.98
CA THR A 112 -3.56 17.75 6.84
C THR A 112 -2.46 16.93 6.14
N ASP A 113 -1.20 17.34 6.27
CA ASP A 113 0.00 16.62 5.81
C ASP A 113 0.16 15.25 6.50
N ASP A 114 -0.34 15.06 7.71
CA ASP A 114 -0.25 13.76 8.40
C ASP A 114 -1.24 12.71 7.83
N TYR A 115 -2.11 13.10 6.90
CA TYR A 115 -3.24 12.32 6.43
C TYR A 115 -3.39 12.32 4.91
N ILE A 116 -4.14 11.34 4.41
CA ILE A 116 -4.74 11.36 3.07
C ILE A 116 -6.27 11.37 3.20
N SER A 117 -6.95 11.96 2.22
CA SER A 117 -8.41 12.13 2.14
C SER A 117 -8.94 11.83 0.74
#